data_AF-A0ABD5GHK0-F1
#
_entry.id   AF-A0ABD5GHK0-F1
#
_cell.length_a   1.000
_cell.length_b   1.000
_cell.length_c   1.000
_cell.angle_alpha   90.00
_cell.angle_beta   90.00
_cell.angle_gamma   90.00
#
_symmetry.space_group_name_H-M   'P 1'
#
loop_
_entity.id
_entity.type
_entity.pdbx_description
1 polymer ?
#
loop_
_entity_poly.entity_id
_entity_poly.type
_entity_poly.pdbx_seq_one_letter_code
_entity_poly.pdbx_strand_id
1 'polypeptide(L)'
;MRRAQGKPRAKPDGYLHLQNFAVTKASGLAGALFNHLMEPRQRRIVEAALLELAQKQDLTTHPRPVAVFTEAHDCYRFDKDFLATAFKPVVYGTYRLIRRNASEQMSIAINREYLQTEKAKVRWP
;
A
#
# COMPACT_ATOMS: atom_id res chain seq x y z
N MET A 1 40.05 -5.82 31.83
CA MET A 1 38.96 -5.17 31.07
C MET A 1 38.29 -6.19 30.16
N ARG A 2 37.10 -6.69 30.50
CA ARG A 2 36.28 -7.50 29.57
C ARG A 2 35.40 -6.54 28.79
N ARG A 3 35.83 -6.11 27.60
CA ARG A 3 34.97 -5.36 26.68
C ARG A 3 33.87 -6.32 26.22
N ALA A 4 32.64 -6.10 26.67
CA ALA A 4 31.48 -6.81 26.17
C ALA A 4 31.42 -6.59 24.65
N GLN A 5 31.76 -7.62 23.87
CA GLN A 5 31.47 -7.64 22.45
C GLN A 5 29.95 -7.46 22.32
N GLY A 6 29.55 -6.40 21.61
CA GLY A 6 28.14 -6.11 21.36
C GLY A 6 27.41 -7.37 20.89
N LYS A 7 26.17 -7.54 21.35
CA LYS A 7 25.34 -8.71 21.04
C LYS A 7 25.41 -9.02 19.53
N PRO A 8 25.52 -10.30 19.14
CA PRO A 8 25.49 -10.67 17.73
C PRO A 8 24.21 -10.12 17.10
N ARG A 9 24.33 -9.55 15.90
CA ARG A 9 23.22 -8.97 15.15
C ARG A 9 22.11 -10.02 15.05
N ALA A 10 20.89 -9.66 15.50
CA ALA A 10 19.74 -10.55 15.42
C ALA A 10 19.56 -11.03 13.97
N LYS A 11 19.25 -12.32 13.80
CA LYS A 11 18.96 -12.87 12.47
C LYS A 11 17.80 -12.08 11.85
N PRO A 12 17.84 -11.81 10.53
CA PRO A 12 16.76 -11.10 9.87
C PRO A 12 15.47 -11.90 10.02
N ASP A 13 14.48 -11.26 10.64
CA ASP A 13 13.15 -11.79 10.96
C ASP A 13 12.23 -11.90 9.72
N GLY A 14 12.70 -11.45 8.56
CA GLY A 14 11.95 -11.47 7.30
C GLY A 14 11.01 -10.29 7.10
N TYR A 15 10.87 -9.41 8.10
CA TYR A 15 10.00 -8.25 8.04
C TYR A 15 10.77 -6.99 7.65
N LEU A 16 10.18 -6.17 6.79
CA LEU A 16 10.79 -4.94 6.30
C LEU A 16 9.84 -3.76 6.52
N HIS A 17 10.43 -2.63 6.90
CA HIS A 17 9.76 -1.34 6.79
C HIS A 17 9.54 -1.01 5.31
N LEU A 18 8.45 -0.29 5.00
CA LEU A 18 8.14 0.10 3.63
C LEU A 18 9.27 0.91 2.99
N GLN A 19 9.90 1.82 3.74
CA GLN A 19 11.05 2.60 3.27
C GLN A 19 12.23 1.70 2.89
N ASN A 20 12.51 0.68 3.71
CA ASN A 20 13.59 -0.28 3.45
C ASN A 20 13.26 -1.17 2.25
N PHE A 21 12.00 -1.58 2.10
CA PHE A 21 11.57 -2.36 0.95
C PHE A 21 11.60 -1.54 -0.35
N ALA A 22 11.22 -0.27 -0.29
CA ALA A 22 11.17 0.64 -1.44
C ALA A 22 12.54 0.82 -2.12
N VAL A 23 13.66 0.65 -1.41
CA VAL A 23 15.01 0.72 -1.99
C VAL A 23 15.52 -0.62 -2.54
N THR A 24 14.76 -1.71 -2.39
CA THR A 24 15.18 -3.03 -2.90
C THR A 24 14.91 -3.18 -4.40
N LYS A 25 15.62 -4.09 -5.07
CA LYS A 25 15.33 -4.45 -6.48
C LYS A 25 13.89 -4.95 -6.68
N ALA A 26 13.29 -5.56 -5.65
CA ALA A 26 11.94 -6.10 -5.72
C ALA A 26 10.87 -5.01 -5.86
N SER A 27 11.08 -3.81 -5.29
CA SER A 27 10.13 -2.70 -5.38
C SER A 27 10.05 -2.10 -6.79
N GLY A 28 11.16 -2.10 -7.53
CA GLY A 28 11.25 -1.52 -8.87
C GLY A 28 10.85 -0.04 -8.91
N LEU A 29 10.20 0.40 -9.99
CA LEU A 29 9.78 1.80 -10.16
C LEU A 29 8.79 2.27 -9.08
N ALA A 30 7.95 1.38 -8.55
CA ALA A 30 7.04 1.70 -7.44
C ALA A 30 7.81 2.20 -6.21
N GLY A 31 9.00 1.66 -5.94
CA GLY A 31 9.87 2.15 -4.87
C GLY A 31 10.29 3.61 -5.06
N ALA A 32 10.63 3.98 -6.30
CA ALA A 32 10.98 5.35 -6.65
C ALA A 32 9.78 6.30 -6.53
N LEU A 33 8.59 5.89 -6.99
CA LEU A 33 7.36 6.68 -6.81
C LEU A 33 7.09 6.93 -5.32
N PHE A 34 7.17 5.88 -4.51
CA PHE A 34 6.92 5.96 -3.08
C PHE A 34 7.94 6.87 -2.36
N ASN A 35 9.23 6.75 -2.67
CA ASN A 35 10.28 7.49 -1.97
C ASN A 35 10.47 8.93 -2.45
N HIS A 36 10.23 9.22 -3.74
CA HIS A 36 10.60 10.52 -4.33
C HIS A 36 9.41 11.36 -4.81
N LEU A 37 8.29 10.73 -5.18
CA LEU A 37 7.15 11.45 -5.75
C LEU A 37 5.96 11.54 -4.80
N MET A 38 5.79 10.56 -3.90
CA MET A 38 4.72 10.58 -2.92
C MET A 38 5.08 11.44 -1.71
N GLU A 39 4.15 12.29 -1.31
CA GLU A 39 4.21 13.03 -0.04
C GLU A 39 3.99 12.11 1.17
N PRO A 40 4.41 12.52 2.39
CA PRO A 40 4.22 11.71 3.60
C PRO A 40 2.76 11.26 3.82
N ARG A 41 1.78 12.14 3.56
CA ARG A 41 0.35 11.80 3.66
C ARG A 41 -0.06 10.70 2.69
N GLN A 42 0.49 10.69 1.49
CA GLN A 42 0.19 9.71 0.45
C GLN A 42 0.84 8.35 0.77
N ARG A 43 2.05 8.37 1.35
CA ARG A 43 2.72 7.16 1.85
C ARG A 43 1.93 6.48 2.97
N ARG A 44 1.30 7.26 3.86
CA ARG A 44 0.38 6.72 4.88
C ARG A 44 -0.83 6.01 4.29
N ILE A 45 -1.35 6.48 3.14
CA ILE A 45 -2.45 5.79 2.43
C ILE A 45 -1.98 4.42 1.92
N VAL A 46 -0.77 4.36 1.36
CA VAL A 46 -0.16 3.08 0.93
C VAL A 46 0.01 2.14 2.11
N GLU A 47 0.53 2.63 3.25
CA GLU A 47 0.69 1.83 4.47
C GLU A 47 -0.66 1.31 4.98
N ALA A 48 -1.67 2.16 5.08
CA ALA A 48 -3.02 1.78 5.49
C ALA A 48 -3.63 0.73 4.54
N ALA A 49 -3.49 0.92 3.23
CA ALA A 49 -4.00 -0.04 2.25
C ALA A 49 -3.30 -1.40 2.36
N LEU A 50 -1.99 -1.42 2.64
CA LEU A 50 -1.25 -2.67 2.87
C LEU A 50 -1.66 -3.36 4.17
N LEU A 51 -1.97 -2.60 5.23
CA LEU A 51 -2.52 -3.16 6.47
C LEU A 51 -3.88 -3.82 6.27
N GLU A 52 -4.78 -3.16 5.54
CA GLU A 52 -6.09 -3.71 5.20
C GLU A 52 -5.98 -4.99 4.38
N LEU A 53 -5.01 -5.07 3.46
CA LEU A 53 -4.73 -6.30 2.71
C LEU A 53 -4.12 -7.39 3.59
N ALA A 54 -3.23 -7.03 4.51
CA ALA A 54 -2.64 -7.96 5.45
C ALA A 54 -3.68 -8.58 6.40
N GLN A 55 -4.67 -7.79 6.86
CA GLN A 55 -5.75 -8.27 7.73
C GLN A 55 -6.71 -9.24 7.03
N LYS A 56 -6.86 -9.11 5.71
CA LYS A 56 -7.71 -10.01 4.90
C LYS A 56 -7.04 -11.34 4.58
N GLN A 57 -5.78 -11.53 4.96
CA GLN A 57 -5.08 -12.76 4.67
C GLN A 57 -5.58 -13.89 5.57
N ASP A 58 -5.84 -15.04 4.95
CA ASP A 58 -6.30 -16.21 5.68
C ASP A 58 -5.14 -16.83 6.48
N LEU A 59 -5.24 -16.72 7.81
CA LEU A 59 -4.25 -17.25 8.74
C LEU A 59 -4.25 -18.79 8.80
N THR A 60 -5.27 -19.46 8.24
CA THR A 60 -5.29 -20.92 8.13
C THR A 60 -4.33 -21.44 7.06
N THR A 61 -4.12 -20.66 6.00
CA THR A 61 -3.21 -20.98 4.89
C THR A 61 -1.81 -20.38 5.09
N HIS A 62 -1.71 -19.29 5.85
CA HIS A 62 -0.46 -18.63 6.19
C HIS A 62 -0.25 -18.60 7.72
N PRO A 63 0.63 -19.45 8.28
CA PRO A 63 0.76 -19.62 9.73
C PRO A 63 1.42 -18.44 10.45
N ARG A 64 1.79 -17.37 9.72
CA ARG A 64 2.42 -16.17 10.29
C ARG A 64 1.71 -14.90 9.81
N PRO A 65 1.52 -13.90 10.69
CA PRO A 65 0.96 -12.61 10.29
C PRO A 65 1.92 -11.90 9.33
N VAL A 66 1.45 -11.37 8.22
CA VAL A 66 2.31 -10.65 7.26
C VAL A 66 2.54 -9.19 7.60
N ALA A 67 1.90 -8.67 8.65
CA ALA A 67 2.14 -7.34 9.18
C ALA A 67 2.32 -7.40 10.70
N VAL A 68 3.36 -6.75 11.22
CA VAL A 68 3.69 -6.70 12.63
C VAL A 68 4.04 -5.27 13.00
N PHE A 69 3.45 -4.76 14.08
CA PHE A 69 3.83 -3.47 14.64
C PHE A 69 5.09 -3.63 15.51
N THR A 70 6.08 -2.77 15.32
CA THR A 70 7.32 -2.80 16.11
C THR A 70 7.47 -1.53 16.92
N GLU A 71 7.37 -1.65 18.24
CA GLU A 71 7.50 -0.52 19.19
C GLU A 71 8.85 0.19 19.07
N ALA A 72 9.93 -0.52 18.75
CA ALA A 72 11.28 0.04 18.64
C ALA A 72 11.41 1.12 17.55
N HIS A 73 10.51 1.13 16.56
CA HIS A 73 10.54 2.07 15.44
C HIS A 73 9.19 2.77 15.22
N ASP A 74 8.22 2.55 16.11
CA ASP A 74 6.86 3.11 16.07
C ASP A 74 6.20 3.00 14.67
N CYS A 75 6.34 1.85 14.02
CA CYS A 75 5.76 1.63 12.70
C CYS A 75 5.51 0.16 12.37
N TYR A 76 4.69 -0.05 11.35
CA TYR A 76 4.41 -1.37 10.82
C TYR A 76 5.53 -1.88 9.93
N ARG A 77 5.85 -3.15 10.11
CA ARG A 77 6.76 -3.91 9.26
C ARG A 77 5.99 -5.03 8.61
N PHE A 78 6.32 -5.32 7.36
CA PHE A 78 5.61 -6.32 6.58
C PHE A 78 6.54 -7.42 6.14
N ASP A 79 6.00 -8.63 6.02
CA ASP A 79 6.74 -9.75 5.49
C ASP A 79 7.23 -9.46 4.07
N LYS A 80 8.48 -9.83 3.80
CA LYS A 80 9.13 -9.53 2.51
C LYS A 80 8.40 -10.15 1.33
N ASP A 81 7.84 -11.35 1.46
CA ASP A 81 7.17 -12.04 0.36
C ASP A 81 5.79 -11.42 0.09
N PHE A 82 5.10 -11.00 1.15
CA PHE A 82 3.90 -10.18 1.03
C PHE A 82 4.19 -8.86 0.30
N LEU A 83 5.25 -8.14 0.68
CA LEU A 83 5.62 -6.89 0.00
C LEU A 83 6.02 -7.11 -1.46
N ALA A 84 6.68 -8.23 -1.79
CA ALA A 84 7.04 -8.56 -3.16
C ALA A 84 5.83 -8.65 -4.10
N THR A 85 4.66 -9.03 -3.57
CA THR A 85 3.42 -9.19 -4.33
C THR A 85 2.52 -7.96 -4.24
N ALA A 86 2.27 -7.44 -3.03
CA ALA A 86 1.27 -6.41 -2.78
C ALA A 86 1.77 -4.96 -2.98
N PHE A 87 3.07 -4.70 -2.81
CA PHE A 87 3.59 -3.32 -2.77
C PHE A 87 3.39 -2.57 -4.09
N LYS A 88 3.76 -3.17 -5.24
CA LYS A 88 3.65 -2.48 -6.54
C LYS A 88 2.20 -2.16 -6.92
N PRO A 89 1.24 -3.12 -6.86
CA PRO A 89 -0.15 -2.82 -7.18
C PRO A 89 -0.72 -1.69 -6.32
N VAL A 90 -0.43 -1.71 -5.01
CA VAL A 90 -0.93 -0.67 -4.09
C VAL A 90 -0.34 0.68 -4.42
N VAL A 91 0.99 0.80 -4.55
CA VAL A 91 1.65 2.08 -4.84
C VAL A 91 1.13 2.67 -6.17
N TYR A 92 1.05 1.87 -7.23
CA TYR A 92 0.53 2.35 -8.51
C TYR A 92 -0.94 2.71 -8.45
N GLY A 93 -1.76 1.92 -7.76
CA GLY A 93 -3.18 2.21 -7.55
C GLY A 93 -3.37 3.53 -6.81
N THR A 94 -2.69 3.70 -5.68
CA THR A 94 -2.72 4.92 -4.87
C THR A 94 -2.24 6.12 -5.68
N TYR A 95 -1.11 6.00 -6.39
CA TYR A 95 -0.58 7.09 -7.21
C TYR A 95 -1.56 7.51 -8.31
N ARG A 96 -2.18 6.54 -8.99
CA ARG A 96 -3.17 6.80 -10.03
C ARG A 96 -4.43 7.46 -9.47
N LEU A 97 -4.89 7.05 -8.29
CA LEU A 97 -6.05 7.66 -7.63
C LEU A 97 -5.80 9.13 -7.29
N ILE A 98 -4.60 9.44 -6.78
CA ILE A 98 -4.22 10.81 -6.39
C ILE A 98 -4.01 11.72 -7.60
N ARG A 99 -3.38 11.19 -8.66
CA ARG A 99 -3.04 11.96 -9.87
C ARG A 99 -4.18 12.03 -10.89
N ARG A 100 -5.32 11.36 -10.68
CA ARG A 100 -6.50 11.52 -11.52
C ARG A 100 -6.91 12.99 -11.54
N ASN A 101 -6.93 13.57 -12.74
CA ASN A 101 -7.19 14.99 -12.91
C ASN A 101 -8.62 15.31 -12.51
N ALA A 102 -8.88 16.50 -11.95
CA ALA A 102 -10.22 16.92 -11.54
C ALA A 102 -11.23 16.85 -12.71
N SER A 103 -10.75 17.09 -13.93
CA SER A 103 -11.51 16.93 -15.17
C SER A 103 -11.93 15.48 -15.44
N GLU A 104 -11.06 14.49 -15.24
CA GLU A 104 -11.41 13.07 -15.37
C GLU A 104 -12.46 12.66 -14.34
N GLN A 105 -12.35 13.18 -13.11
CA GLN A 105 -13.33 12.91 -12.06
C GLN A 105 -14.70 13.55 -12.39
N MET A 106 -14.73 14.78 -12.89
CA MET A 106 -15.95 15.44 -13.39
C MET A 106 -16.55 14.70 -14.59
N SER A 107 -15.75 14.27 -15.57
CA SER A 107 -16.24 13.54 -16.75
C SER A 107 -16.84 12.18 -16.39
N ILE A 108 -16.32 11.49 -15.37
CA ILE A 108 -16.91 10.25 -14.86
C ILE A 108 -18.22 10.53 -14.12
N ALA A 109 -18.29 11.60 -13.32
CA ALA A 109 -19.51 11.99 -12.62
C ALA A 109 -20.63 12.36 -13.61
N ILE A 110 -20.32 13.20 -14.61
CA ILE A 110 -21.27 13.59 -15.67
C ILE A 110 -21.75 12.36 -16.44
N ASN A 111 -20.85 11.45 -16.85
CA ASN A 111 -21.27 10.24 -17.56
C ASN A 111 -22.16 9.32 -16.70
N ARG A 112 -21.90 9.24 -15.39
CA ARG A 112 -22.71 8.44 -14.47
C ARG A 112 -24.10 9.02 -14.28
N GLU A 113 -24.21 10.35 -14.25
CA GLU A 113 -25.48 11.07 -14.23
C GLU A 113 -26.26 10.85 -15.53
N TYR A 114 -25.58 10.94 -16.69
CA TYR A 114 -26.18 10.71 -18.01
C TYR A 114 -26.74 9.29 -18.18
N LEU A 115 -26.00 8.28 -17.71
CA LEU A 115 -26.42 6.88 -17.70
C LEU A 115 -27.59 6.61 -16.74
N GLN A 116 -27.78 7.45 -15.71
CA GLN A 116 -28.93 7.36 -14.80
C GLN A 116 -30.18 8.07 -15.34
N THR A 117 -30.02 9.07 -16.21
CA THR A 117 -31.15 9.80 -16.83
C THR A 117 -31.90 9.01 -17.91
N GLU A 118 -31.35 7.95 -18.50
CA GLU A 118 -31.97 7.21 -19.62
C GLU A 118 -33.19 6.32 -19.27
N LYS A 119 -33.83 6.47 -18.11
CA LYS A 119 -35.04 5.69 -17.77
C LYS A 119 -36.25 6.48 -17.26
N ALA A 120 -36.38 7.76 -17.60
CA ALA A 120 -37.70 8.38 -17.55
C ALA A 120 -38.47 8.04 -18.84
N LYS A 121 -39.05 6.84 -18.93
CA LYS A 121 -40.04 6.53 -19.97
C LYS A 121 -41.26 7.43 -19.73
N VAL A 122 -41.36 8.51 -20.50
CA VAL A 122 -42.55 9.35 -20.56
C VAL A 122 -43.66 8.51 -21.20
N ARG A 123 -44.60 8.04 -20.38
CA ARG A 123 -45.81 7.37 -20.85
C ARG A 123 -46.80 8.48 -21.24
N TRP A 124 -46.98 8.68 -22.53
CA TRP A 124 -48.06 9.53 -23.04
C TRP A 124 -49.42 8.85 -22.77
N PRO A 125 -50.49 9.62 -22.48
CA PRO A 125 -51.83 9.12 -22.16
C PRO A 125 -52.44 8.27 -23.27
#